data_AF-A0A846G3A2-F1
#
_entry.id   AF-A0A846G3A2-F1
#
_cell.length_a   1.000
_cell.length_b   1.000
_cell.length_c   1.000
_cell.angle_alpha   90.00
_cell.angle_beta   90.00
_cell.angle_gamma   90.00
#
_symmetry.space_group_name_H-M   'P 1'
#
loop_
_entity.id
_entity.type
_entity.pdbx_description
1 polymer ?
#
loop_
_entity_poly.entity_id
_entity_poly.type
_entity_poly.pdbx_seq_one_letter_code
_entity_poly.pdbx_strand_id
1 'polypeptide(L)' 'MKRVFDFLNLPNYKIPHYQKFNVESYPPIKKLLHQKLRDFFRAEIHNYESDLQMKFNWETRDR' A
#
# COMPACT_ATOMS: atom_id res chain seq x y z
N MET A 1 4.18 8.46 -9.17
CA MET A 1 3.37 9.06 -10.26
C MET A 1 3.66 8.50 -11.63
N LYS A 2 4.92 8.21 -12.03
CA LYS A 2 5.25 7.66 -13.35
C LYS A 2 4.34 6.50 -13.80
N ARG A 3 4.20 5.42 -13.00
CA ARG A 3 3.34 4.27 -13.33
C ARG A 3 1.88 4.66 -13.62
N VAL A 4 1.35 5.66 -12.90
CA VAL A 4 -0.02 6.16 -13.09
C VAL A 4 -0.13 6.95 -14.39
N PHE A 5 0.85 7.78 -14.71
CA PHE A 5 0.88 8.55 -15.96
C PHE A 5 1.05 7.66 -17.19
N ASP A 6 1.92 6.66 -17.11
CA ASP A 6 2.08 5.65 -18.15
C ASP A 6 0.74 4.92 -18.41
N PHE A 7 0.02 4.52 -17.35
CA PHE A 7 -1.30 3.90 -17.46
C PHE A 7 -2.34 4.80 -18.15
N LEU A 8 -2.32 6.09 -17.84
CA LEU A 8 -3.26 7.08 -18.41
C LEU A 8 -2.81 7.62 -19.79
N ASN A 9 -1.68 7.14 -20.33
CA ASN A 9 -1.04 7.67 -21.54
C ASN A 9 -0.80 9.19 -21.47
N LEU A 10 -0.38 9.67 -20.30
CA LEU A 10 -0.06 11.08 -20.04
C LEU A 10 1.46 11.30 -20.05
N PRO A 11 1.92 12.49 -20.48
CA PRO A 11 3.31 12.88 -20.31
C PRO A 11 3.73 12.80 -18.84
N ASN A 12 4.96 12.35 -18.59
CA ASN A 12 5.47 12.22 -17.23
C ASN A 12 5.87 13.60 -16.66
N TYR A 13 4.89 14.37 -16.23
CA TYR A 13 5.10 15.69 -15.64
C TYR A 13 5.79 15.58 -14.27
N LYS A 14 6.79 16.44 -14.03
CA LYS A 14 7.35 16.63 -12.69
C LYS A 14 6.35 17.44 -11.88
N ILE A 15 5.44 16.74 -11.19
CA ILE A 15 4.53 17.42 -10.29
C ILE A 15 5.35 17.96 -9.10
N PRO A 16 5.21 19.25 -8.72
CA PRO A 16 5.84 19.77 -7.52
C PRO A 16 5.47 18.92 -6.31
N HIS A 17 6.36 18.89 -5.32
CA HIS A 17 6.18 18.14 -4.09
C HIS A 17 4.84 18.53 -3.44
N TYR A 18 3.84 17.65 -3.54
CA TYR A 18 2.55 17.87 -2.88
C TYR A 18 2.78 17.88 -1.38
N GLN A 19 2.38 18.97 -0.73
CA GLN A 19 2.36 19.02 0.72
C GLN A 19 1.39 17.95 1.22
N LYS A 20 1.91 17.00 2.01
CA LYS A 20 1.11 15.92 2.58
C LYS A 20 0.21 16.50 3.67
N PHE A 21 -1.07 16.67 3.38
CA PHE A 21 -2.08 17.17 4.33
C PHE A 21 -2.78 16.07 5.12
N ASN A 22 -2.21 14.86 5.19
CA ASN A 22 -2.79 13.78 5.96
C ASN A 22 -2.79 14.21 7.44
N VAL A 23 -3.96 14.66 7.90
CA VAL A 23 -4.21 15.05 9.28
C VAL A 23 -4.31 13.76 10.08
N GLU A 24 -3.52 13.68 11.15
CA GLU A 24 -3.55 12.69 12.22
C GLU A 24 -2.73 11.39 12.06
N SER A 25 -2.23 10.95 13.22
CA SER A 25 -1.60 9.65 13.45
C SER A 25 -2.65 8.59 13.77
N TYR A 26 -2.47 7.37 13.28
CA TYR A 26 -3.32 6.25 13.71
C TYR A 26 -3.13 5.97 15.21
N PRO A 27 -4.22 5.73 15.96
CA PRO A 27 -4.11 5.25 17.33
C PRO A 27 -3.31 3.94 17.40
N PRO A 28 -2.51 3.73 18.45
CA PRO A 28 -1.77 2.49 18.61
C PRO A 28 -2.73 1.31 18.79
N ILE A 29 -2.46 0.21 18.07
CA ILE A 29 -3.20 -1.05 18.23
C ILE A 29 -2.32 -2.11 18.91
N LYS A 30 -2.97 -3.07 19.60
CA LYS A 30 -2.26 -4.17 20.26
C LYS A 30 -1.50 -5.02 19.23
N LYS A 31 -0.23 -5.36 19.51
CA LYS A 31 0.61 -6.21 18.62
C LYS A 31 -0.07 -7.54 18.24
N LEU A 32 -0.78 -8.16 19.18
CA LEU A 32 -1.54 -9.39 18.94
C LEU A 32 -2.67 -9.20 17.93
N LEU A 33 -3.39 -8.07 18.02
CA LEU A 33 -4.46 -7.75 17.07
C LEU A 33 -3.89 -7.54 15.67
N HIS A 34 -2.75 -6.86 15.56
CA HIS A 34 -2.06 -6.67 14.30
C HIS A 34 -1.66 -8.00 13.64
N GLN A 35 -1.18 -8.97 14.42
CA GLN A 35 -0.88 -10.33 13.92
C GLN A 35 -2.14 -11.06 13.46
N LYS A 36 -3.21 -11.05 14.28
CA LYS A 36 -4.47 -11.71 13.93
C LYS A 36 -5.06 -11.18 12.62
N LEU A 37 -5.05 -9.86 12.42
CA LEU A 37 -5.55 -9.25 11.19
C LEU A 37 -4.69 -9.65 9.98
N ARG A 38 -3.36 -9.67 10.11
CA ARG A 38 -2.47 -10.15 9.04
C ARG A 38 -2.76 -11.59 8.66
N ASP A 39 -2.88 -12.46 9.66
CA ASP A 39 -3.11 -13.88 9.40
C ASP A 39 -4.50 -14.11 8.79
N PHE A 40 -5.50 -13.36 9.24
CA PHE A 40 -6.87 -13.43 8.73
C PHE A 40 -6.95 -13.08 7.24
N PHE A 41 -6.30 -12.00 6.79
CA PHE A 41 -6.39 -11.53 5.39
C PHE A 41 -5.36 -12.15 4.44
N ARG A 42 -4.51 -13.07 4.92
CA ARG A 42 -3.36 -13.55 4.14
C ARG A 42 -3.77 -14.17 2.80
N ALA A 43 -4.84 -14.97 2.81
CA ALA A 43 -5.31 -15.66 1.61
C ALA A 43 -5.81 -14.67 0.55
N GLU A 44 -6.60 -13.68 0.96
CA GLU A 44 -7.11 -12.65 0.07
C GLU A 44 -5.97 -11.82 -0.51
N ILE A 45 -4.98 -11.44 0.30
CA ILE A 45 -3.80 -10.70 -0.17
C ILE A 45 -3.06 -11.49 -1.25
N HIS A 46 -2.85 -12.80 -1.04
CA HIS A 46 -2.20 -13.65 -2.03
C HIS A 46 -2.97 -13.70 -3.35
N ASN A 47 -4.30 -13.83 -3.27
CA ASN A 47 -5.16 -13.83 -4.46
C ASN A 47 -5.07 -12.49 -5.20
N TYR A 48 -5.15 -11.35 -4.49
CA TYR A 48 -4.99 -10.02 -5.09
C TYR A 48 -3.63 -9.83 -5.75
N GLU A 49 -2.55 -10.27 -5.12
CA GLU A 49 -1.21 -10.18 -5.71
C GLU A 49 -1.08 -11.02 -6.98
N SER A 50 -1.72 -12.20 -7.00
CA SER A 50 -1.79 -13.06 -8.18
C SER A 50 -2.60 -12.39 -9.28
N ASP A 51 -3.79 -11.90 -9.00
CA ASP A 51 -4.68 -11.28 -10.01
C ASP A 51 -4.06 -10.03 -10.63
N LEU A 52 -3.38 -9.22 -9.82
CA LEU A 52 -2.73 -8.00 -10.26
C LEU A 52 -1.30 -8.23 -10.78
N GLN A 53 -0.80 -9.47 -10.70
CA GLN A 53 0.57 -9.85 -11.06
C GLN A 53 1.61 -8.91 -10.42
N MET A 54 1.37 -8.50 -9.18
CA MET A 54 2.16 -7.50 -8.46
C MET A 54 2.28 -7.89 -7.00
N LYS A 55 3.48 -7.71 -6.43
CA LYS A 55 3.72 -7.89 -5.00
C LYS A 55 3.53 -6.59 -4.24
N PHE A 56 2.72 -6.64 -3.19
CA PHE A 56 2.45 -5.53 -2.29
C PHE A 56 3.34 -5.55 -1.04
N ASN A 57 3.95 -6.70 -0.73
CA ASN A 57 4.86 -6.86 0.41
C ASN A 57 4.20 -6.52 1.76
N TRP A 58 2.92 -6.87 1.94
CA TRP A 58 2.20 -6.62 3.19
C TRP A 58 2.65 -7.52 4.36
N GLU A 59 3.42 -8.58 4.08
CA GLU A 59 3.96 -9.49 5.09
C GLU A 59 5.31 -9.03 5.66
N THR A 60 6.06 -8.18 4.95
CA THR A 60 7.34 -7.66 5.43
C THR A 60 7.11 -6.54 6.44
N ARG A 61 7.49 -6.80 7.70
CA ARG A 61 7.76 -5.73 8.66
C ARG A 61 8.99 -4.96 8.20
N ASP A 62 8.81 -3.73 7.74
CA ASP A 62 9.85 -2.72 7.89
C ASP A 62 9.49 -1.79 9.04
N ARG A 63 10.30 -1.94 10.11
CA ARG A 63 10.56 -1.03 11.25
C ARG A 63 9.54 -1.00 12.39
#